data_AF-A0A7C3S4P5-F1
#
_entry.id   AF-A0A7C3S4P5-F1
#
_cell.length_a   1.000
_cell.length_b   1.000
_cell.length_c   1.000
_cell.angle_alpha   90.00
_cell.angle_beta   90.00
_cell.angle_gamma   90.00
#
_symmetry.space_group_name_H-M   'P 1'
#
loop_
_entity.id
_entity.type
_entity.pdbx_description
1 polymer ?
#
loop_
_entity_poly.entity_id
_entity_poly.type
_entity_poly.pdbx_seq_one_letter_code
_entity_poly.pdbx_strand_id
1 'polypeptide(L)'
;MRMDWLKWLLGLGVMSLVVIVGLKQLSCQAAKPTMQLLWVWWEAEKPAATNFPQPERNPFAPLNEREAAVLSEGRWIGITGKYAETPFLEYEVTVPQTADYHFFVRKFWKHGPFRWRFDNQQWQEVPHEVSLLDEEELRTFIVANWIYAGQVRLTAGKHRLRIEQIGKEGAAAYDCFLLINRLWIPKGKLKPNERAQVNVAGWSTFDPDSDNFAPSPIDLRSLNEKFAGEKGFIAVKGDQFVHSKTGEPVRFWGVNAGPDIVRLPKPFVDYLARHLAKLGVNIVRIHGRVWRGDNIRQVDTDYLDRLFYFITAMKRQGIYTGLSIYFPLWLRMSEQREGFAGYKDQHPFALLFFNRQFQDIYKSWWRVLLTTPNPYT
;
A
#
# COMPACT_ATOMS: atom_id res chain seq x y z
N MET A 1 -63.30 47.56 -18.80
CA MET A 1 -62.47 48.67 -18.29
C MET A 1 -61.82 48.22 -17.00
N ARG A 2 -60.48 48.13 -16.99
CA ARG A 2 -59.53 48.05 -15.87
C ARG A 2 -60.02 47.50 -14.51
N MET A 3 -59.50 46.35 -14.12
CA MET A 3 -58.61 46.13 -12.94
C MET A 3 -58.76 44.70 -12.44
N ASP A 4 -57.83 43.81 -12.80
CA ASP A 4 -57.45 42.70 -11.90
C ASP A 4 -56.09 42.05 -12.26
N TRP A 5 -55.18 42.82 -12.88
CA TRP A 5 -53.84 42.33 -13.24
C TRP A 5 -52.81 42.53 -12.11
N LEU A 6 -53.16 43.23 -11.02
CA LEU A 6 -52.24 43.53 -9.94
C LEU A 6 -52.17 42.45 -8.84
N LYS A 7 -53.16 41.54 -8.76
CA LYS A 7 -53.17 40.44 -7.78
C LYS A 7 -52.34 39.22 -8.20
N TRP A 8 -52.06 39.07 -9.50
CA TRP A 8 -51.23 37.96 -10.02
C TRP A 8 -49.72 38.23 -9.91
N LEU A 9 -49.29 39.49 -9.90
CA LEU A 9 -47.88 39.86 -9.80
C LEU A 9 -47.31 39.80 -8.38
N LEU A 10 -48.15 39.90 -7.34
CA LEU A 10 -47.73 39.79 -5.94
C LEU A 10 -47.62 38.33 -5.44
N GLY A 11 -48.27 37.37 -6.11
CA GLY A 11 -48.17 35.94 -5.76
C GLY A 11 -46.89 35.25 -6.26
N LEU A 12 -46.27 35.77 -7.31
CA LEU A 12 -45.03 35.21 -7.89
C LEU A 12 -43.76 35.71 -7.17
N GLY A 13 -43.82 36.88 -6.51
CA GLY A 13 -42.69 37.42 -5.75
C GLY A 13 -42.39 36.68 -4.43
N VAL A 14 -43.39 36.04 -3.82
CA VAL A 14 -43.23 35.36 -2.51
C VAL A 14 -42.83 33.89 -2.67
N MET A 15 -43.19 33.23 -3.78
CA MET A 15 -42.76 31.86 -4.07
C MET A 15 -41.30 31.75 -4.52
N SER A 16 -40.72 32.80 -5.10
CA SER A 16 -39.29 32.80 -5.47
C SER A 16 -38.36 33.05 -4.28
N LEU A 17 -38.83 33.67 -3.20
CA LEU A 17 -37.99 33.91 -2.01
C LEU A 17 -37.91 32.70 -1.07
N VAL A 18 -38.96 31.87 -1.01
CA VAL A 18 -38.97 30.66 -0.15
C VAL A 18 -38.11 29.53 -0.75
N VAL A 19 -37.97 29.46 -2.08
CA VAL A 19 -37.05 28.51 -2.73
C VAL A 19 -35.58 28.93 -2.57
N ILE A 20 -35.29 30.24 -2.50
CA ILE A 20 -33.91 30.74 -2.32
C ILE A 20 -33.44 30.66 -0.86
N VAL A 21 -34.36 30.70 0.12
CA VAL A 21 -34.02 30.51 1.54
C VAL A 21 -33.99 29.03 1.94
N GLY A 22 -34.79 28.17 1.30
CA GLY A 22 -34.77 26.71 1.51
C GLY A 22 -33.56 25.98 0.89
N LEU A 23 -32.89 26.58 -0.10
CA LEU A 23 -31.69 26.02 -0.74
C LEU A 23 -30.37 26.46 -0.08
N LYS A 24 -30.39 27.43 0.85
CA LYS A 24 -29.21 27.85 1.61
C LYS A 24 -28.96 27.06 2.90
N GLN A 25 -29.86 26.17 3.29
CA GLN A 25 -29.73 25.35 4.52
C GLN A 25 -29.31 23.89 4.27
N LEU A 26 -28.98 23.51 3.03
CA LEU A 26 -28.49 22.17 2.68
C LEU A 26 -26.99 22.10 2.33
N SER A 27 -26.24 23.17 2.52
CA SER A 27 -24.80 23.24 2.25
C SER A 27 -23.97 23.70 3.45
N CYS A 28 -24.39 23.29 4.65
CA CYS A 28 -23.47 23.12 5.78
C CYS A 28 -23.39 21.62 6.12
N GLN A 29 -22.95 20.80 5.17
CA GLN A 29 -22.08 19.71 5.60
C GLN A 29 -20.87 20.40 6.21
N ALA A 30 -20.80 20.43 7.54
CA ALA A 30 -19.59 20.77 8.24
C ALA A 30 -18.47 19.99 7.54
N ALA A 31 -17.59 20.68 6.82
CA ALA A 31 -16.42 20.08 6.24
C ALA A 31 -15.75 19.36 7.41
N LYS A 32 -15.74 18.03 7.38
CA LYS A 32 -14.97 17.25 8.37
C LYS A 32 -13.60 17.90 8.37
N PRO A 33 -13.07 18.32 9.54
CA PRO A 33 -11.79 19.00 9.57
C PRO A 33 -10.81 18.13 8.81
N THR A 34 -10.28 18.66 7.71
CA THR A 34 -9.26 17.98 6.92
C THR A 34 -8.15 17.69 7.91
N MET A 35 -7.92 16.42 8.22
CA MET A 35 -6.93 16.04 9.23
C MET A 35 -5.63 16.72 8.85
N GLN A 36 -5.15 17.64 9.70
CA GLN A 36 -3.97 18.43 9.42
C GLN A 36 -2.83 17.48 9.08
N LEU A 37 -2.08 17.78 8.02
CA LEU A 37 -0.91 16.97 7.69
C LEU A 37 0.14 17.18 8.78
N LEU A 38 0.46 16.11 9.49
CA LEU A 38 1.49 16.09 10.52
C LEU A 38 2.64 15.23 10.02
N TRP A 39 3.83 15.79 10.01
CA TRP A 39 5.03 15.01 9.71
C TRP A 39 6.24 15.52 10.48
N VAL A 40 7.19 14.62 10.67
CA VAL A 40 8.51 14.90 11.26
C VAL A 40 9.55 14.25 10.36
N TRP A 41 10.51 15.04 9.90
CA TRP A 41 11.62 14.60 9.05
C TRP A 41 12.93 14.82 9.79
N TRP A 42 13.84 13.87 9.71
CA TRP A 42 15.20 14.05 10.22
C TRP A 42 16.20 13.21 9.41
N GLU A 43 17.44 13.68 9.43
CA GLU A 43 18.54 13.08 8.66
C GLU A 43 19.24 11.98 9.45
N ALA A 44 19.71 10.96 8.73
CA ALA A 44 20.30 9.78 9.36
C ALA A 44 21.77 9.96 9.76
N GLU A 45 22.48 10.92 9.17
CA GLU A 45 23.86 11.24 9.56
C GLU A 45 23.96 12.05 10.86
N LYS A 46 22.84 12.34 11.52
CA LYS A 46 22.78 13.10 12.78
C LYS A 46 22.23 12.26 13.96
N PRO A 47 22.76 11.06 14.25
CA PRO A 47 22.30 10.28 15.39
C PRO A 47 22.77 10.90 16.71
N ALA A 48 21.94 10.79 17.75
CA ALA A 48 22.32 11.12 19.11
C ALA A 48 23.37 10.14 19.67
N ALA A 49 23.32 8.88 19.22
CA ALA A 49 24.34 7.86 19.50
C ALA A 49 24.38 6.81 18.38
N THR A 50 25.58 6.33 18.04
CA THR A 50 25.77 5.25 17.05
C THR A 50 27.13 4.59 17.21
N ASN A 51 27.26 3.35 16.74
CA ASN A 51 28.52 2.66 16.47
C ASN A 51 28.77 2.44 14.96
N PHE A 52 28.03 3.11 14.07
CA PHE A 52 28.34 3.14 12.65
C PHE A 52 29.70 3.83 12.39
N PRO A 53 30.36 3.54 11.26
CA PRO A 53 31.57 4.23 10.86
C PRO A 53 31.40 5.75 10.83
N GLN A 54 32.47 6.46 11.21
CA GLN A 54 32.57 7.92 11.04
C GLN A 54 32.45 8.30 9.56
N PRO A 55 31.98 9.52 9.21
CA PRO A 55 31.71 9.92 7.83
C PRO A 55 32.86 9.67 6.85
N GLU A 56 34.11 9.85 7.27
CA GLU A 56 35.32 9.65 6.46
C GLU A 56 35.56 8.18 6.08
N ARG A 57 34.92 7.26 6.82
CA ARG A 57 34.99 5.80 6.62
C ARG A 57 33.68 5.22 6.11
N ASN A 58 32.71 6.06 5.69
CA ASN A 58 31.47 5.57 5.11
C ASN A 58 31.76 4.90 3.75
N PRO A 59 31.54 3.57 3.61
CA PRO A 59 31.83 2.85 2.37
C PRO A 59 30.93 3.27 1.20
N PHE A 60 29.84 3.98 1.48
CA PHE A 60 28.86 4.40 0.49
C PHE A 60 28.83 5.90 0.28
N ALA A 61 29.76 6.67 0.83
CA ALA A 61 29.81 8.12 0.66
C ALA A 61 29.66 8.52 -0.83
N PRO A 62 28.93 9.61 -1.14
CA PRO A 62 28.89 10.17 -2.49
C PRO A 62 30.28 10.50 -3.00
N LEU A 63 30.57 10.17 -4.27
CA LEU A 63 31.89 10.41 -4.88
C LEU A 63 32.03 11.81 -5.49
N ASN A 64 30.92 12.49 -5.72
CA ASN A 64 30.86 13.79 -6.41
C ASN A 64 29.54 14.52 -6.08
N GLU A 65 29.43 15.77 -6.52
CA GLU A 65 28.24 16.62 -6.29
C GLU A 65 26.96 16.04 -6.90
N ARG A 66 27.04 15.31 -8.01
CA ARG A 66 25.89 14.69 -8.66
C ARG A 66 25.30 13.59 -7.78
N GLU A 67 26.15 12.72 -7.22
CA GLU A 67 25.72 11.69 -6.26
C GLU A 67 25.19 12.31 -4.98
N ALA A 68 25.82 13.37 -4.48
CA ALA A 68 25.34 14.10 -3.31
C ALA A 68 23.95 14.70 -3.59
N ALA A 69 23.72 15.25 -4.78
CA ALA A 69 22.42 15.84 -5.12
C ALA A 69 21.24 14.84 -5.08
N VAL A 70 21.48 13.53 -5.10
CA VAL A 70 20.44 12.49 -4.93
C VAL A 70 19.96 12.37 -3.48
N LEU A 71 20.84 12.62 -2.51
CA LEU A 71 20.59 12.48 -1.08
C LEU A 71 19.93 13.74 -0.49
N SER A 72 19.22 13.60 0.63
CA SER A 72 18.46 14.70 1.26
C SER A 72 19.35 15.89 1.60
N GLU A 73 20.43 15.65 2.35
CA GLU A 73 21.46 16.63 2.70
C GLU A 73 22.82 16.33 2.08
N GLY A 74 22.85 15.63 0.95
CA GLY A 74 24.10 15.32 0.25
C GLY A 74 24.96 14.24 0.89
N ARG A 75 24.49 13.64 1.97
CA ARG A 75 25.20 12.61 2.73
C ARG A 75 24.19 11.61 3.28
N TRP A 76 24.70 10.44 3.63
CA TRP A 76 23.96 9.39 4.33
C TRP A 76 24.95 8.66 5.26
N ILE A 77 24.46 7.92 6.25
CA ILE A 77 25.29 7.11 7.15
C ILE A 77 25.32 5.66 6.66
N GLY A 78 26.49 4.99 6.69
CA GLY A 78 26.63 3.66 6.09
C GLY A 78 27.69 2.77 6.72
N ILE A 79 27.48 1.46 6.60
CA ILE A 79 28.35 0.39 7.12
C ILE A 79 28.36 -0.79 6.15
N THR A 80 29.50 -1.50 6.05
CA THR A 80 29.61 -2.72 5.24
C THR A 80 30.51 -3.76 5.93
N GLY A 81 30.46 -5.00 5.47
CA GLY A 81 31.31 -6.09 5.94
C GLY A 81 30.80 -6.75 7.22
N LYS A 82 31.71 -7.31 8.02
CA LYS A 82 31.39 -8.01 9.27
C LYS A 82 31.28 -7.04 10.44
N TYR A 83 30.28 -7.24 11.28
CA TYR A 83 30.03 -6.41 12.45
C TYR A 83 30.71 -7.03 13.67
N ALA A 84 31.53 -6.24 14.38
CA ALA A 84 32.09 -6.65 15.66
C ALA A 84 31.01 -6.68 16.76
N GLU A 85 30.08 -5.72 16.70
CA GLU A 85 28.93 -5.56 17.57
C GLU A 85 27.71 -5.24 16.72
N THR A 86 26.49 -5.44 17.23
CA THR A 86 25.27 -5.07 16.49
C THR A 86 25.27 -3.57 16.15
N PRO A 87 25.30 -3.21 14.85
CA PRO A 87 25.29 -1.81 14.46
C PRO A 87 23.95 -1.15 14.78
N PHE A 88 23.99 0.07 15.30
CA PHE A 88 22.80 0.79 15.73
C PHE A 88 22.83 2.28 15.43
N LEU A 89 21.64 2.88 15.40
CA LEU A 89 21.42 4.31 15.34
C LEU A 89 20.38 4.70 16.38
N GLU A 90 20.64 5.76 17.14
CA GLU A 90 19.69 6.37 18.08
C GLU A 90 19.42 7.83 17.73
N TYR A 91 18.14 8.23 17.81
CA TYR A 91 17.71 9.61 17.56
C TYR A 91 16.73 10.07 18.63
N GLU A 92 16.80 11.35 18.99
CA GLU A 92 15.74 12.04 19.71
C GLU A 92 14.82 12.71 18.68
N VAL A 93 13.54 12.32 18.68
CA VAL A 93 12.54 12.80 17.72
C VAL A 93 11.44 13.52 18.49
N THR A 94 11.20 14.79 18.15
CA THR A 94 10.10 15.56 18.76
C THR A 94 8.86 15.49 17.88
N VAL A 95 7.80 14.92 18.41
CA VAL A 95 6.52 14.73 17.74
C VAL A 95 5.57 15.87 18.13
N PRO A 96 4.95 16.58 17.17
CA PRO A 96 4.16 17.78 17.45
C PRO A 96 2.81 17.47 18.10
N GLN A 97 2.23 16.30 17.81
CA GLN A 97 0.89 15.94 18.27
C GLN A 97 0.75 14.43 18.44
N THR A 98 -0.04 14.01 19.43
CA THR A 98 -0.39 12.59 19.62
C THR A 98 -1.17 12.06 18.41
N ALA A 99 -0.64 11.07 17.72
CA ALA A 99 -1.28 10.44 16.56
C ALA A 99 -0.69 9.05 16.25
N ASP A 100 -1.34 8.34 15.34
CA ASP A 100 -0.76 7.17 14.69
C ASP A 100 0.05 7.65 13.47
N TYR A 101 1.36 7.40 13.49
CA TYR A 101 2.29 7.77 12.45
C TYR A 101 2.71 6.57 11.63
N HIS A 102 2.85 6.80 10.33
CA HIS A 102 3.54 5.92 9.40
C HIS A 102 5.02 6.26 9.41
N PHE A 103 5.86 5.25 9.61
CA PHE A 103 7.31 5.41 9.61
C PHE A 103 7.89 4.96 8.28
N PHE A 104 8.50 5.91 7.57
CA PHE A 104 9.20 5.70 6.31
C PHE A 104 10.70 5.91 6.51
N VAL A 105 11.48 5.13 5.77
CA VAL A 105 12.94 5.16 5.83
C VAL A 105 13.49 5.22 4.42
N ARG A 106 14.36 6.19 4.13
CA ARG A 106 15.12 6.22 2.89
C ARG A 106 16.47 5.56 3.12
N LYS A 107 16.72 4.45 2.45
CA LYS A 107 17.87 3.57 2.70
C LYS A 107 18.42 2.95 1.43
N PHE A 108 19.58 2.32 1.56
CA PHE A 108 20.22 1.58 0.48
C PHE A 108 19.44 0.30 0.12
N TRP A 109 18.64 0.38 -0.95
CA TRP A 109 17.95 -0.76 -1.59
C TRP A 109 17.33 -1.73 -0.58
N LYS A 110 17.43 -3.05 -0.84
CA LYS A 110 17.04 -4.12 0.07
C LYS A 110 18.10 -4.47 1.13
N HIS A 111 19.28 -3.84 1.08
CA HIS A 111 20.39 -4.12 1.99
C HIS A 111 20.14 -3.68 3.43
N GLY A 112 20.68 -4.38 4.42
CA GLY A 112 20.55 -4.02 5.83
C GLY A 112 19.12 -4.20 6.35
N PRO A 113 18.60 -5.44 6.45
CA PRO A 113 17.43 -5.70 7.27
C PRO A 113 17.67 -5.18 8.68
N PHE A 114 16.67 -4.57 9.29
CA PHE A 114 16.83 -3.91 10.58
C PHE A 114 15.58 -4.05 11.42
N ARG A 115 15.73 -3.88 12.73
CA ARG A 115 14.62 -3.71 13.65
C ARG A 115 14.63 -2.30 14.21
N TRP A 116 13.47 -1.80 14.57
CA TRP A 116 13.31 -0.47 15.12
C TRP A 116 12.26 -0.44 16.24
N ARG A 117 12.37 0.54 17.13
CA ARG A 117 11.34 0.87 18.13
C ARG A 117 11.46 2.32 18.55
N PHE A 118 10.34 2.90 18.97
CA PHE A 118 10.34 4.11 19.77
C PHE A 118 10.25 3.75 21.25
N ASP A 119 11.05 4.44 22.08
CA ASP A 119 11.11 4.28 23.53
C ASP A 119 11.29 2.81 23.95
N ASN A 120 10.33 2.30 24.72
CA ASN A 120 10.28 0.92 25.21
C ASN A 120 9.17 0.11 24.52
N GLN A 121 8.67 0.58 23.37
CA GLN A 121 7.69 -0.18 22.58
C GLN A 121 8.31 -1.48 22.04
N GLN A 122 7.45 -2.39 21.57
CA GLN A 122 7.91 -3.63 20.95
C GLN A 122 8.74 -3.34 19.70
N TRP A 123 9.73 -4.19 19.46
CA TRP A 123 10.52 -4.15 18.24
C TRP A 123 9.65 -4.49 17.03
N GLN A 124 9.77 -3.68 16.00
CA GLN A 124 9.25 -3.97 14.67
C GLN A 124 10.43 -4.28 13.75
N GLU A 125 10.23 -5.19 12.80
CA GLU A 125 11.29 -5.63 11.90
C GLU A 125 10.98 -5.26 10.45
N VAL A 126 12.02 -4.82 9.74
CA VAL A 126 12.02 -4.60 8.30
C VAL A 126 12.90 -5.68 7.67
N PRO A 127 12.30 -6.66 6.98
CA PRO A 127 13.05 -7.78 6.39
C PRO A 127 13.78 -7.36 5.11
N HIS A 128 14.62 -8.26 4.60
CA HIS A 128 15.30 -8.08 3.31
C HIS A 128 14.30 -7.87 2.14
N GLU A 129 13.22 -8.65 2.12
CA GLU A 129 12.19 -8.59 1.08
C GLU A 129 11.16 -7.48 1.31
N VAL A 130 11.62 -6.29 1.71
CA VAL A 130 10.78 -5.10 1.83
C VAL A 130 10.49 -4.49 0.44
N SER A 131 9.29 -3.97 0.25
CA SER A 131 8.91 -3.23 -0.96
C SER A 131 9.63 -1.89 -1.03
N LEU A 132 10.16 -1.58 -2.21
CA LEU A 132 10.75 -0.28 -2.53
C LEU A 132 9.65 0.60 -3.14
N LEU A 133 9.48 1.81 -2.61
CA LEU A 133 8.43 2.75 -2.98
C LEU A 133 8.88 3.83 -3.97
N ASP A 134 10.19 4.00 -4.07
CA ASP A 134 10.88 5.00 -4.88
C ASP A 134 12.31 4.50 -5.13
N GLU A 135 12.95 4.99 -6.18
CA GLU A 135 14.30 4.59 -6.57
C GLU A 135 15.08 5.74 -7.19
N GLU A 136 16.22 6.09 -6.57
CA GLU A 136 17.15 7.10 -7.08
C GLU A 136 18.58 6.54 -7.07
N GLU A 137 19.16 6.35 -8.26
CA GLU A 137 20.51 5.82 -8.42
C GLU A 137 21.56 6.91 -8.16
N LEU A 138 22.47 6.66 -7.21
CA LEU A 138 23.67 7.47 -7.06
C LEU A 138 24.68 7.06 -8.14
N ARG A 139 24.95 5.76 -8.20
CA ARG A 139 25.82 5.11 -9.18
C ARG A 139 25.45 3.64 -9.28
N THR A 140 26.05 2.92 -10.23
CA THR A 140 25.74 1.51 -10.46
C THR A 140 25.82 0.70 -9.17
N PHE A 141 24.72 0.01 -8.85
CA PHE A 141 24.50 -0.80 -7.64
C PHE A 141 24.39 -0.04 -6.31
N ILE A 142 24.47 1.30 -6.30
CA ILE A 142 24.30 2.13 -5.10
C ILE A 142 23.11 3.05 -5.30
N VAL A 143 22.02 2.71 -4.62
CA VAL A 143 20.69 3.24 -4.91
C VAL A 143 19.99 3.62 -3.61
N ALA A 144 19.44 4.83 -3.56
CA ALA A 144 18.60 5.27 -2.45
C ALA A 144 17.13 4.95 -2.76
N ASN A 145 16.47 4.25 -1.84
CA ASN A 145 15.09 3.85 -1.98
C ASN A 145 14.30 4.21 -0.73
N TRP A 146 13.06 4.63 -0.90
CA TRP A 146 12.12 4.71 0.21
C TRP A 146 11.50 3.34 0.49
N ILE A 147 11.39 3.01 1.78
CA ILE A 147 10.64 1.86 2.26
C ILE A 147 9.64 2.30 3.32
N TYR A 148 8.60 1.48 3.51
CA TYR A 148 7.67 1.60 4.62
C TYR A 148 8.08 0.67 5.75
N ALA A 149 8.50 1.23 6.89
CA ALA A 149 9.01 0.45 8.02
C ALA A 149 7.91 -0.01 8.99
N GLY A 150 6.76 0.68 9.03
CA GLY A 150 5.60 0.27 9.82
C GLY A 150 4.78 1.45 10.34
N GLN A 151 3.92 1.18 11.34
CA GLN A 151 3.15 2.20 12.05
C GLN A 151 3.57 2.27 13.51
N VAL A 152 3.47 3.44 14.10
CA VAL A 152 3.71 3.66 15.52
C VAL A 152 2.75 4.71 16.06
N ARG A 153 2.18 4.45 17.24
CA ARG A 153 1.44 5.47 17.98
C ARG A 153 2.41 6.22 18.88
N LEU A 154 2.46 7.54 18.73
CA LEU A 154 3.33 8.41 19.53
C LEU A 154 2.50 9.51 20.17
N THR A 155 2.92 9.93 21.37
CA THR A 155 2.35 11.10 22.04
C THR A 155 3.01 12.37 21.55
N ALA A 156 2.42 13.53 21.80
CA ALA A 156 3.13 14.79 21.63
C ALA A 156 4.33 14.84 22.59
N GLY A 157 5.50 15.27 22.10
CA GLY A 157 6.72 15.38 22.90
C GLY A 157 7.91 14.63 22.31
N LYS A 158 8.94 14.45 23.14
CA LYS A 158 10.20 13.80 22.75
C LYS A 158 10.10 12.29 22.87
N HIS A 159 10.58 11.59 21.86
CA HIS A 159 10.66 10.13 21.80
C HIS A 159 12.04 9.69 21.34
N ARG A 160 12.52 8.54 21.82
CA ARG A 160 13.79 7.97 21.38
C ARG A 160 13.55 6.89 20.34
N LEU A 161 13.98 7.12 19.10
CA LEU A 161 14.05 6.06 18.08
C LEU A 161 15.35 5.28 18.25
N ARG A 162 15.25 3.95 18.24
CA ARG A 162 16.38 3.03 18.13
C ARG A 162 16.21 2.18 16.87
N ILE A 163 17.26 2.09 16.06
CA ILE A 163 17.38 1.20 14.90
C ILE A 163 18.59 0.28 15.11
N GLU A 164 18.43 -1.01 14.82
CA GLU A 164 19.51 -2.01 14.90
C GLU A 164 19.53 -2.90 13.67
N GLN A 165 20.71 -3.14 13.10
CA GLN A 165 20.85 -4.10 12.00
C GLN A 165 20.54 -5.52 12.49
N ILE A 166 19.87 -6.29 11.64
CA ILE A 166 19.65 -7.71 11.84
C ILE A 166 20.77 -8.45 11.10
N GLY A 167 21.45 -9.35 11.82
CA GLY A 167 22.56 -10.15 11.27
C GLY A 167 23.92 -9.75 11.85
N LYS A 168 24.98 -10.43 11.35
CA LYS A 168 26.36 -10.25 11.79
C LYS A 168 27.29 -9.67 10.71
N GLU A 169 26.75 -9.50 9.50
CA GLU A 169 27.46 -8.92 8.37
C GLU A 169 26.45 -8.36 7.37
N GLY A 170 26.91 -7.47 6.50
CA GLY A 170 26.12 -6.93 5.41
C GLY A 170 26.43 -5.47 5.13
N ALA A 171 25.80 -4.96 4.08
CA ALA A 171 25.76 -3.54 3.77
C ALA A 171 24.50 -2.91 4.37
N ALA A 172 24.61 -1.67 4.86
CA ALA A 172 23.46 -0.83 5.18
C ALA A 172 23.84 0.64 4.98
N ALA A 173 22.93 1.45 4.45
CA ALA A 173 23.03 2.90 4.51
C ALA A 173 21.66 3.53 4.67
N TYR A 174 21.59 4.66 5.36
CA TYR A 174 20.38 5.42 5.66
C TYR A 174 20.60 6.89 5.32
N ASP A 175 19.71 7.46 4.51
CA ASP A 175 19.72 8.87 4.13
C ASP A 175 18.91 9.69 5.13
N CYS A 176 17.61 9.41 5.20
CA CYS A 176 16.68 10.17 6.03
C CYS A 176 15.49 9.33 6.48
N PHE A 177 14.70 9.91 7.38
CA PHE A 177 13.57 9.28 8.01
C PHE A 177 12.37 10.22 8.04
N LEU A 178 11.17 9.63 7.99
CA LEU A 178 9.92 10.37 8.01
C LEU A 178 8.88 9.66 8.89
N LEU A 179 8.32 10.40 9.84
CA LEU A 179 7.03 10.09 10.46
C LEU A 179 5.96 10.95 9.80
N ILE A 180 4.84 10.36 9.38
CA ILE A 180 3.73 11.09 8.78
C ILE A 180 2.38 10.47 9.16
N ASN A 181 1.37 11.29 9.46
CA ASN A 181 0.07 10.82 9.98
C ASN A 181 -0.90 10.28 8.89
N ARG A 182 -0.42 10.07 7.67
CA ARG A 182 -1.15 9.45 6.55
C ARG A 182 -0.17 8.81 5.58
N LEU A 183 -0.65 7.91 4.73
CA LEU A 183 0.18 7.38 3.65
C LEU A 183 0.64 8.48 2.70
N TRP A 184 1.89 8.37 2.28
CA TRP A 184 2.59 9.33 1.44
C TRP A 184 3.29 8.58 0.32
N ILE A 185 3.31 9.19 -0.87
CA ILE A 185 4.00 8.67 -2.04
C ILE A 185 5.36 9.38 -2.12
N PRO A 186 6.47 8.69 -1.82
CA PRO A 186 7.80 9.26 -1.91
C PRO A 186 8.18 9.66 -3.33
N LYS A 187 8.99 10.72 -3.44
CA LYS A 187 9.49 11.28 -4.71
C LYS A 187 10.92 11.76 -4.51
N GLY A 188 11.88 10.86 -4.70
CA GLY A 188 13.29 11.12 -4.43
C GLY A 188 13.51 11.70 -3.04
N LYS A 189 14.17 12.85 -2.95
CA LYS A 189 14.48 13.55 -1.70
C LYS A 189 13.45 14.57 -1.24
N LEU A 190 12.33 14.72 -1.95
CA LEU A 190 11.33 15.75 -1.65
C LEU A 190 10.60 15.43 -0.34
N LYS A 191 10.45 16.42 0.52
CA LYS A 191 9.64 16.34 1.74
C LYS A 191 8.14 16.37 1.39
N PRO A 192 7.23 15.96 2.31
CA PRO A 192 5.80 15.83 2.00
C PRO A 192 5.08 17.06 1.41
N ASN A 193 5.60 18.28 1.62
CA ASN A 193 5.04 19.53 1.09
C ASN A 193 5.86 20.13 -0.06
N GLU A 194 6.92 19.46 -0.48
CA GLU A 194 7.76 19.89 -1.59
C GLU A 194 7.28 19.27 -2.90
N ARG A 195 7.57 19.96 -4.00
CA ARG A 195 7.16 19.58 -5.34
C ARG A 195 8.37 19.59 -6.26
N ALA A 196 8.39 18.68 -7.21
CA ALA A 196 9.38 18.71 -8.28
C ALA A 196 9.22 19.99 -9.10
N GLN A 197 10.31 20.74 -9.27
CA GLN A 197 10.33 21.88 -10.18
C GLN A 197 10.70 21.40 -11.57
N VAL A 198 9.74 21.46 -12.49
CA VAL A 198 9.93 21.08 -13.89
C VAL A 198 9.72 22.32 -14.76
N ASN A 199 10.80 22.85 -15.32
CA ASN A 199 10.77 24.01 -16.21
C ASN A 199 10.80 23.56 -17.67
N VAL A 200 9.71 22.96 -18.14
CA VAL A 200 9.53 22.61 -19.55
C VAL A 200 8.49 23.55 -20.15
N ALA A 201 8.90 24.34 -21.15
CA ALA A 201 8.04 25.32 -21.79
C ALA A 201 6.74 24.67 -22.32
N GLY A 202 5.59 25.24 -21.97
CA GLY A 202 4.27 24.74 -22.39
C GLY A 202 3.71 23.58 -21.56
N TRP A 203 4.43 23.10 -20.55
CA TRP A 203 3.99 22.03 -19.66
C TRP A 203 3.74 22.54 -18.24
N SER A 204 2.74 21.97 -17.57
CA SER A 204 2.49 22.15 -16.14
C SER A 204 2.80 20.87 -15.40
N THR A 205 3.44 20.97 -14.23
CA THR A 205 3.73 19.81 -13.39
C THR A 205 2.43 19.22 -12.86
N PHE A 206 2.12 17.97 -13.25
CA PHE A 206 1.02 17.20 -12.68
C PHE A 206 1.54 16.38 -11.49
N ASP A 207 1.42 16.94 -10.29
CA ASP A 207 1.91 16.32 -9.05
C ASP A 207 0.87 16.36 -7.92
N PRO A 208 -0.24 15.60 -8.03
CA PRO A 208 -1.25 15.57 -6.99
C PRO A 208 -0.72 14.89 -5.71
N ASP A 209 -1.29 15.28 -4.58
CA ASP A 209 -1.12 14.54 -3.32
C ASP A 209 -1.86 13.21 -3.35
N SER A 210 -1.47 12.31 -2.44
CA SER A 210 -2.27 11.14 -2.12
C SER A 210 -3.70 11.55 -1.76
N ASP A 211 -4.68 10.78 -2.26
CA ASP A 211 -6.09 11.05 -2.02
C ASP A 211 -6.41 10.93 -0.53
N ASN A 212 -6.80 12.04 0.10
CA ASN A 212 -7.26 12.05 1.49
C ASN A 212 -8.71 11.56 1.63
N PHE A 213 -9.34 11.18 0.51
CA PHE A 213 -10.72 10.78 0.38
C PHE A 213 -11.72 11.84 0.85
N ALA A 214 -11.38 13.12 0.64
CA ALA A 214 -12.33 14.20 0.73
C ALA A 214 -13.46 14.00 -0.31
N PRO A 215 -14.66 14.55 -0.04
CA PRO A 215 -15.76 14.55 -1.00
C PRO A 215 -15.29 15.06 -2.37
N SER A 216 -15.62 14.33 -3.43
CA SER A 216 -15.26 14.67 -4.79
C SER A 216 -16.44 14.40 -5.73
N PRO A 217 -16.70 15.26 -6.73
CA PRO A 217 -17.74 15.02 -7.74
C PRO A 217 -17.55 13.72 -8.54
N ILE A 218 -16.33 13.20 -8.58
CA ILE A 218 -15.98 11.95 -9.27
C ILE A 218 -15.84 10.77 -8.32
N ASP A 219 -16.31 10.88 -7.07
CA ASP A 219 -16.35 9.76 -6.13
C ASP A 219 -17.49 8.80 -6.48
N LEU A 220 -17.13 7.62 -6.98
CA LEU A 220 -18.05 6.56 -7.40
C LEU A 220 -18.29 5.51 -6.31
N ARG A 221 -17.81 5.72 -5.07
CA ARG A 221 -17.92 4.74 -3.98
C ARG A 221 -19.37 4.32 -3.72
N SER A 222 -20.34 5.21 -3.92
CA SER A 222 -21.76 4.93 -3.71
C SER A 222 -22.37 3.95 -4.70
N LEU A 223 -21.69 3.64 -5.82
CA LEU A 223 -22.15 2.62 -6.78
C LEU A 223 -21.92 1.19 -6.27
N ASN A 224 -20.93 1.00 -5.39
CA ASN A 224 -20.67 -0.28 -4.77
C ASN A 224 -21.62 -0.54 -3.60
N GLU A 225 -21.88 -1.82 -3.29
CA GLU A 225 -22.54 -2.21 -2.03
C GLU A 225 -21.80 -1.64 -0.81
N LYS A 226 -22.46 -1.59 0.36
CA LYS A 226 -21.80 -1.20 1.60
C LYS A 226 -20.65 -2.15 1.92
N PHE A 227 -20.87 -3.43 1.68
CA PHE A 227 -19.84 -4.46 1.65
C PHE A 227 -20.19 -5.51 0.59
N ALA A 228 -19.19 -6.18 0.03
CA ALA A 228 -19.42 -7.16 -1.03
C ALA A 228 -20.26 -8.33 -0.50
N GLY A 229 -21.37 -8.63 -1.19
CA GLY A 229 -22.30 -9.70 -0.79
C GLY A 229 -23.40 -9.26 0.17
N GLU A 230 -23.58 -7.96 0.41
CA GLU A 230 -24.71 -7.39 1.16
C GLU A 230 -26.05 -7.93 0.64
N LYS A 231 -26.20 -7.98 -0.68
CA LYS A 231 -27.40 -8.45 -1.38
C LYS A 231 -27.36 -9.96 -1.73
N GLY A 232 -26.46 -10.72 -1.11
CA GLY A 232 -26.35 -12.17 -1.27
C GLY A 232 -25.28 -12.61 -2.26
N PHE A 233 -25.30 -13.91 -2.59
CA PHE A 233 -24.37 -14.50 -3.56
C PHE A 233 -24.64 -13.96 -4.96
N ILE A 234 -23.61 -13.92 -5.79
CA ILE A 234 -23.77 -13.62 -7.21
C ILE A 234 -24.27 -14.89 -7.89
N ALA A 235 -25.42 -14.77 -8.55
CA ALA A 235 -26.05 -15.82 -9.34
C ALA A 235 -26.10 -15.42 -10.82
N VAL A 236 -26.51 -16.35 -11.68
CA VAL A 236 -26.69 -16.12 -13.13
C VAL A 236 -28.18 -16.21 -13.47
N LYS A 237 -28.68 -15.23 -14.22
CA LYS A 237 -30.03 -15.23 -14.80
C LYS A 237 -29.93 -14.85 -16.28
N GLY A 238 -30.08 -15.85 -17.16
CA GLY A 238 -29.83 -15.66 -18.59
C GLY A 238 -28.37 -15.31 -18.85
N ASP A 239 -28.13 -14.16 -19.46
CA ASP A 239 -26.81 -13.61 -19.79
C ASP A 239 -26.28 -12.61 -18.73
N GLN A 240 -26.99 -12.45 -17.60
CA GLN A 240 -26.65 -11.47 -16.57
C GLN A 240 -26.21 -12.10 -15.25
N PHE A 241 -25.30 -11.42 -14.57
CA PHE A 241 -25.09 -11.63 -13.13
C PHE A 241 -26.16 -10.89 -12.34
N VAL A 242 -26.67 -11.52 -11.29
CA VAL A 242 -27.67 -10.94 -10.39
C VAL A 242 -27.30 -11.20 -8.93
N HIS A 243 -27.71 -10.29 -8.04
CA HIS A 243 -27.66 -10.54 -6.60
C HIS A 243 -28.77 -11.53 -6.20
N SER A 244 -28.42 -12.63 -5.54
CA SER A 244 -29.36 -13.73 -5.30
C SER A 244 -30.55 -13.37 -4.39
N LYS A 245 -30.38 -12.43 -3.44
CA LYS A 245 -31.49 -12.04 -2.53
C LYS A 245 -32.45 -11.04 -3.16
N THR A 246 -31.99 -10.18 -4.07
CA THR A 246 -32.80 -9.09 -4.63
C THR A 246 -33.22 -9.32 -6.07
N GLY A 247 -32.50 -10.19 -6.81
CA GLY A 247 -32.67 -10.38 -8.25
C GLY A 247 -32.19 -9.20 -9.09
N GLU A 248 -31.61 -8.17 -8.46
CA GLU A 248 -31.08 -6.99 -9.15
C GLU A 248 -29.85 -7.37 -9.99
N PRO A 249 -29.78 -6.91 -11.26
CA PRO A 249 -28.58 -7.10 -12.08
C PRO A 249 -27.36 -6.42 -11.48
N VAL A 250 -26.20 -7.05 -11.62
CA VAL A 250 -24.90 -6.49 -11.27
C VAL A 250 -23.97 -6.52 -12.47
N ARG A 251 -23.23 -5.43 -12.68
CA ARG A 251 -22.16 -5.33 -13.68
C ARG A 251 -20.84 -5.15 -12.96
N PHE A 252 -19.83 -5.87 -13.40
CA PHE A 252 -18.51 -5.81 -12.79
C PHE A 252 -17.57 -4.87 -13.55
N TRP A 253 -17.09 -3.84 -12.87
CA TRP A 253 -15.96 -3.01 -13.30
C TRP A 253 -14.73 -3.46 -12.51
N GLY A 254 -13.84 -4.18 -13.19
CA GLY A 254 -12.83 -5.00 -12.54
C GLY A 254 -11.40 -4.63 -12.87
N VAL A 255 -10.50 -4.92 -11.93
CA VAL A 255 -9.04 -4.81 -12.11
C VAL A 255 -8.34 -6.12 -11.75
N ASN A 256 -7.07 -6.26 -12.11
CA ASN A 256 -6.24 -7.40 -11.71
C ASN A 256 -5.24 -6.98 -10.63
N ALA A 257 -4.93 -7.90 -9.71
CA ALA A 257 -3.88 -7.74 -8.71
C ALA A 257 -3.01 -9.01 -8.65
N GLY A 258 -1.70 -8.81 -8.57
CA GLY A 258 -0.71 -9.87 -8.38
C GLY A 258 -0.38 -10.13 -6.90
N PRO A 259 0.49 -11.12 -6.62
CA PRO A 259 0.94 -11.43 -5.26
C PRO A 259 1.65 -10.28 -4.56
N ASP A 260 2.33 -9.42 -5.32
CA ASP A 260 3.01 -8.21 -4.88
C ASP A 260 2.02 -7.22 -4.24
N ILE A 261 0.88 -6.98 -4.90
CA ILE A 261 -0.20 -6.12 -4.38
C ILE A 261 -0.85 -6.73 -3.13
N VAL A 262 -1.08 -8.05 -3.12
CA VAL A 262 -1.62 -8.75 -1.95
C VAL A 262 -0.68 -8.69 -0.75
N ARG A 263 0.65 -8.63 -1.00
CA ARG A 263 1.67 -8.60 0.05
C ARG A 263 1.92 -7.21 0.63
N LEU A 264 1.30 -6.17 0.10
CA LEU A 264 1.42 -4.81 0.64
C LEU A 264 1.07 -4.78 2.14
N PRO A 265 1.70 -3.89 2.93
CA PRO A 265 1.32 -3.68 4.31
C PRO A 265 -0.17 -3.32 4.44
N LYS A 266 -0.81 -3.77 5.53
CA LYS A 266 -2.25 -3.60 5.77
C LYS A 266 -2.78 -2.18 5.48
N PRO A 267 -2.13 -1.09 5.91
CA PRO A 267 -2.60 0.27 5.61
C PRO A 267 -2.62 0.61 4.11
N PHE A 268 -1.66 0.09 3.33
CA PHE A 268 -1.64 0.27 1.88
C PHE A 268 -2.77 -0.51 1.21
N VAL A 269 -3.07 -1.72 1.70
CA VAL A 269 -4.22 -2.50 1.22
C VAL A 269 -5.53 -1.78 1.53
N ASP A 270 -5.68 -1.20 2.72
CA ASP A 270 -6.88 -0.43 3.09
C ASP A 270 -7.04 0.83 2.23
N TYR A 271 -5.95 1.57 2.00
CA TYR A 271 -5.94 2.71 1.10
C TYR A 271 -6.31 2.31 -0.33
N LEU A 272 -5.69 1.25 -0.86
CA LEU A 272 -5.97 0.72 -2.18
C LEU A 272 -7.44 0.33 -2.33
N ALA A 273 -8.01 -0.40 -1.36
CA ALA A 273 -9.41 -0.81 -1.39
C ALA A 273 -10.35 0.40 -1.47
N ARG A 274 -10.08 1.43 -0.66
CA ARG A 274 -10.88 2.66 -0.65
C ARG A 274 -10.71 3.47 -1.94
N HIS A 275 -9.49 3.51 -2.48
CA HIS A 275 -9.19 4.19 -3.75
C HIS A 275 -9.87 3.52 -4.93
N LEU A 276 -9.77 2.19 -5.05
CA LEU A 276 -10.47 1.42 -6.07
C LEU A 276 -11.98 1.62 -6.00
N ALA A 277 -12.56 1.59 -4.80
CA ALA A 277 -14.00 1.79 -4.65
C ALA A 277 -14.43 3.22 -5.00
N LYS A 278 -13.64 4.25 -4.67
CA LYS A 278 -13.85 5.63 -5.12
C LYS A 278 -13.80 5.78 -6.65
N LEU A 279 -13.05 4.92 -7.33
CA LEU A 279 -13.03 4.81 -8.80
C LEU A 279 -14.14 3.92 -9.37
N GLY A 280 -15.04 3.39 -8.53
CA GLY A 280 -16.17 2.55 -8.96
C GLY A 280 -15.81 1.09 -9.27
N VAL A 281 -14.59 0.67 -8.94
CA VAL A 281 -14.18 -0.73 -9.06
C VAL A 281 -14.94 -1.56 -8.04
N ASN A 282 -15.56 -2.65 -8.48
CA ASN A 282 -16.39 -3.52 -7.64
C ASN A 282 -15.99 -5.00 -7.72
N ILE A 283 -14.93 -5.34 -8.46
CA ILE A 283 -14.27 -6.64 -8.38
C ILE A 283 -12.75 -6.52 -8.57
N VAL A 284 -11.97 -7.32 -7.86
CA VAL A 284 -10.54 -7.51 -8.10
C VAL A 284 -10.26 -8.97 -8.39
N ARG A 285 -9.64 -9.26 -9.53
CA ARG A 285 -9.10 -10.60 -9.84
C ARG A 285 -7.69 -10.73 -9.26
N ILE A 286 -7.52 -11.64 -8.32
CA ILE A 286 -6.21 -12.06 -7.82
C ILE A 286 -5.64 -13.12 -8.75
N HIS A 287 -4.47 -12.85 -9.32
CA HIS A 287 -3.73 -13.79 -10.14
C HIS A 287 -2.39 -14.12 -9.49
N GLY A 288 -2.37 -15.15 -8.64
CA GLY A 288 -1.20 -15.48 -7.84
C GLY A 288 -1.21 -16.89 -7.28
N ARG A 289 -0.03 -17.52 -7.23
CA ARG A 289 0.15 -18.83 -6.61
C ARG A 289 -0.09 -18.79 -5.09
N VAL A 290 -0.59 -19.89 -4.54
CA VAL A 290 -0.82 -20.06 -3.10
C VAL A 290 0.15 -21.04 -2.43
N TRP A 291 1.07 -21.65 -3.18
CA TRP A 291 2.08 -22.59 -2.63
C TRP A 291 3.41 -21.90 -2.31
N ARG A 292 4.19 -22.52 -1.42
CA ARG A 292 5.43 -21.97 -0.87
C ARG A 292 6.63 -22.29 -1.76
N GLY A 293 7.32 -21.25 -2.23
CA GLY A 293 8.51 -21.40 -3.07
C GLY A 293 8.24 -22.33 -4.25
N ASP A 294 9.09 -23.34 -4.43
CA ASP A 294 8.92 -24.37 -5.46
C ASP A 294 8.20 -25.62 -4.94
N ASN A 295 7.89 -25.70 -3.64
CA ASN A 295 7.18 -26.84 -3.07
C ASN A 295 5.67 -26.71 -3.31
N ILE A 296 5.23 -27.25 -4.45
CA ILE A 296 3.83 -27.27 -4.88
C ILE A 296 2.89 -28.02 -3.92
N ARG A 297 3.40 -28.83 -2.98
CA ARG A 297 2.58 -29.60 -2.03
C ARG A 297 2.33 -28.84 -0.73
N GLN A 298 2.96 -27.69 -0.53
CA GLN A 298 2.85 -26.89 0.67
C GLN A 298 2.23 -25.52 0.36
N VAL A 299 1.11 -25.21 1.01
CA VAL A 299 0.52 -23.86 0.94
C VAL A 299 1.42 -22.86 1.68
N ASP A 300 1.59 -21.67 1.10
CA ASP A 300 2.24 -20.53 1.75
C ASP A 300 1.25 -19.89 2.73
N THR A 301 1.41 -20.21 4.02
CA THR A 301 0.55 -19.72 5.10
C THR A 301 0.63 -18.21 5.26
N ASP A 302 1.79 -17.61 5.01
CA ASP A 302 1.99 -16.17 5.15
C ASP A 302 1.32 -15.42 4.01
N TYR A 303 1.36 -15.98 2.79
CA TYR A 303 0.58 -15.47 1.67
C TYR A 303 -0.92 -15.62 1.92
N LEU A 304 -1.34 -16.76 2.46
CA LEU A 304 -2.74 -17.04 2.73
C LEU A 304 -3.34 -16.03 3.74
N ASP A 305 -2.62 -15.74 4.82
CA ASP A 305 -3.04 -14.72 5.80
C ASP A 305 -3.18 -13.33 5.14
N ARG A 306 -2.20 -12.94 4.31
CA ARG A 306 -2.24 -11.66 3.57
C ARG A 306 -3.40 -11.61 2.57
N LEU A 307 -3.66 -12.71 1.86
CA LEU A 307 -4.80 -12.84 0.95
C LEU A 307 -6.12 -12.72 1.70
N PHE A 308 -6.25 -13.31 2.89
CA PHE A 308 -7.42 -13.17 3.74
C PHE A 308 -7.65 -11.74 4.22
N TYR A 309 -6.59 -11.02 4.61
CA TYR A 309 -6.69 -9.60 4.90
C TYR A 309 -7.13 -8.80 3.67
N PHE A 310 -6.52 -9.06 2.52
CA PHE A 310 -6.85 -8.39 1.26
C PHE A 310 -8.32 -8.57 0.89
N ILE A 311 -8.83 -9.81 0.92
CA ILE A 311 -10.25 -10.12 0.67
C ILE A 311 -11.15 -9.34 1.64
N THR A 312 -10.77 -9.27 2.91
CA THR A 312 -11.54 -8.55 3.93
C THR A 312 -11.55 -7.04 3.66
N ALA A 313 -10.41 -6.44 3.32
CA ALA A 313 -10.31 -5.03 3.00
C ALA A 313 -11.16 -4.66 1.76
N MET A 314 -11.08 -5.47 0.69
CA MET A 314 -11.91 -5.31 -0.51
C MET A 314 -13.40 -5.47 -0.19
N LYS A 315 -13.76 -6.50 0.60
CA LYS A 315 -15.15 -6.72 1.03
C LYS A 315 -15.71 -5.50 1.76
N ARG A 316 -14.97 -4.89 2.70
CA ARG A 316 -15.39 -3.67 3.42
C ARG A 316 -15.71 -2.49 2.49
N GLN A 317 -15.19 -2.50 1.27
CA GLN A 317 -15.40 -1.44 0.28
C GLN A 317 -16.39 -1.83 -0.84
N GLY A 318 -17.15 -2.91 -0.66
CA GLY A 318 -18.11 -3.36 -1.67
C GLY A 318 -17.44 -3.97 -2.91
N ILE A 319 -16.19 -4.42 -2.78
CA ILE A 319 -15.40 -5.00 -3.86
C ILE A 319 -15.34 -6.52 -3.69
N TYR A 320 -15.82 -7.26 -4.70
CA TYR A 320 -15.72 -8.71 -4.77
C TYR A 320 -14.29 -9.15 -5.12
N THR A 321 -13.94 -10.40 -4.80
CA THR A 321 -12.64 -10.98 -5.16
C THR A 321 -12.81 -12.19 -6.06
N GLY A 322 -12.22 -12.15 -7.26
CA GLY A 322 -12.08 -13.31 -8.14
C GLY A 322 -10.74 -14.00 -7.92
N LEU A 323 -10.72 -15.30 -7.67
CA LEU A 323 -9.51 -16.05 -7.33
C LEU A 323 -8.99 -16.85 -8.54
N SER A 324 -7.77 -16.54 -8.98
CA SER A 324 -7.03 -17.27 -10.01
C SER A 324 -5.70 -17.75 -9.44
N ILE A 325 -5.71 -18.98 -8.89
CA ILE A 325 -4.62 -19.49 -8.06
C ILE A 325 -3.62 -20.40 -8.78
N TYR A 326 -3.79 -20.59 -10.09
CA TYR A 326 -2.94 -21.46 -10.90
C TYR A 326 -2.74 -20.89 -12.30
N PHE A 327 -1.49 -20.97 -12.77
CA PHE A 327 -1.08 -20.71 -14.13
C PHE A 327 0.15 -21.59 -14.43
N PRO A 328 0.18 -22.38 -15.53
CA PRO A 328 1.26 -23.32 -15.81
C PRO A 328 2.65 -22.67 -15.89
N LEU A 329 2.74 -21.39 -16.27
CA LEU A 329 4.02 -20.69 -16.35
C LEU A 329 4.65 -20.40 -14.98
N TRP A 330 3.92 -20.55 -13.87
CA TRP A 330 4.47 -20.39 -12.51
C TRP A 330 5.20 -21.63 -11.99
N LEU A 331 5.26 -22.69 -12.79
CA LEU A 331 5.79 -23.99 -12.40
C LEU A 331 6.78 -24.48 -13.45
N ARG A 332 7.88 -25.05 -12.98
CA ARG A 332 8.78 -25.87 -13.82
C ARG A 332 8.90 -27.25 -13.19
N MET A 333 8.28 -28.23 -13.81
CA MET A 333 8.24 -29.60 -13.30
C MET A 333 9.47 -30.36 -13.76
N SER A 334 9.99 -31.22 -12.91
CA SER A 334 10.93 -32.28 -13.23
C SER A 334 10.57 -33.58 -12.50
N GLU A 335 11.03 -34.68 -13.05
CA GLU A 335 10.89 -36.00 -12.43
C GLU A 335 11.64 -36.07 -11.09
N GLN A 336 12.82 -35.47 -11.01
CA GLN A 336 13.70 -35.53 -9.84
C GLN A 336 13.19 -34.70 -8.66
N ARG A 337 12.53 -33.56 -8.91
CA ARG A 337 12.09 -32.65 -7.85
C ARG A 337 10.65 -32.92 -7.43
N GLU A 338 9.73 -33.02 -8.38
CA GLU A 338 8.30 -33.10 -8.09
C GLU A 338 7.70 -34.51 -8.26
N GLY A 339 8.46 -35.44 -8.84
CA GLY A 339 8.06 -36.83 -9.05
C GLY A 339 7.17 -37.07 -10.26
N PHE A 340 7.19 -36.17 -11.25
CA PHE A 340 6.39 -36.30 -12.47
C PHE A 340 7.22 -36.89 -13.62
N ALA A 341 7.01 -38.16 -13.92
CA ALA A 341 7.73 -38.89 -14.96
C ALA A 341 7.72 -38.17 -16.31
N GLY A 342 8.88 -38.10 -16.97
CA GLY A 342 9.04 -37.50 -18.30
C GLY A 342 9.18 -35.98 -18.31
N TYR A 343 9.05 -35.29 -17.16
CA TYR A 343 9.32 -33.86 -17.05
C TYR A 343 10.82 -33.58 -16.84
N LYS A 344 11.35 -32.64 -17.63
CA LYS A 344 12.76 -32.19 -17.59
C LYS A 344 12.84 -30.67 -17.48
N ASP A 345 12.47 -30.14 -16.33
CA ASP A 345 12.45 -28.70 -16.03
C ASP A 345 11.64 -27.90 -17.06
N GLN A 346 10.35 -28.18 -17.17
CA GLN A 346 9.47 -27.56 -18.18
C GLN A 346 8.09 -27.21 -17.62
N HIS A 347 7.40 -26.27 -18.27
CA HIS A 347 6.07 -25.84 -17.85
C HIS A 347 5.02 -26.94 -18.07
N PRO A 348 4.19 -27.27 -17.07
CA PRO A 348 3.21 -28.36 -17.15
C PRO A 348 1.93 -27.95 -17.87
N PHE A 349 2.05 -27.51 -19.12
CA PHE A 349 0.88 -27.26 -19.97
C PHE A 349 0.04 -28.53 -20.07
N ALA A 350 -1.27 -28.36 -19.89
CA ALA A 350 -2.29 -29.41 -19.91
C ALA A 350 -2.21 -30.50 -18.82
N LEU A 351 -1.18 -30.55 -17.96
CA LEU A 351 -1.04 -31.60 -16.94
C LEU A 351 -2.26 -31.72 -16.03
N LEU A 352 -2.86 -30.57 -15.67
CA LEU A 352 -4.05 -30.49 -14.82
C LEU A 352 -5.27 -31.23 -15.40
N PHE A 353 -5.37 -31.38 -16.72
CA PHE A 353 -6.54 -31.99 -17.35
C PHE A 353 -6.59 -33.51 -17.18
N PHE A 354 -5.44 -34.20 -17.04
CA PHE A 354 -5.41 -35.67 -17.06
C PHE A 354 -4.63 -36.32 -15.91
N ASN A 355 -3.64 -35.66 -15.32
CA ASN A 355 -2.81 -36.28 -14.30
C ASN A 355 -3.48 -36.23 -12.91
N ARG A 356 -3.87 -37.39 -12.37
CA ARG A 356 -4.57 -37.51 -11.08
C ARG A 356 -3.77 -36.93 -9.92
N GLN A 357 -2.48 -37.22 -9.85
CA GLN A 357 -1.62 -36.72 -8.77
C GLN A 357 -1.57 -35.19 -8.77
N PHE A 358 -1.45 -34.55 -9.93
CA PHE A 358 -1.45 -33.09 -10.03
C PHE A 358 -2.83 -32.49 -9.74
N GLN A 359 -3.91 -33.16 -10.17
CA GLN A 359 -5.28 -32.77 -9.81
C GLN A 359 -5.52 -32.78 -8.29
N ASP A 360 -4.96 -33.75 -7.57
CA ASP A 360 -5.10 -33.83 -6.11
C ASP A 360 -4.34 -32.72 -5.40
N ILE A 361 -3.15 -32.35 -5.91
CA ILE A 361 -2.40 -31.17 -5.44
C ILE A 361 -3.21 -29.89 -5.70
N TYR A 362 -3.73 -29.71 -6.92
CA TYR A 362 -4.53 -28.54 -7.26
C TYR A 362 -5.79 -28.40 -6.38
N LYS A 363 -6.48 -29.52 -6.12
CA LYS A 363 -7.64 -29.55 -5.21
C LYS A 363 -7.23 -29.28 -3.76
N SER A 364 -6.04 -29.69 -3.32
CA SER A 364 -5.58 -29.42 -1.95
C SER A 364 -5.37 -27.92 -1.72
N TRP A 365 -4.86 -27.19 -2.71
CA TRP A 365 -4.75 -25.72 -2.66
C TRP A 365 -6.11 -25.06 -2.45
N TRP A 366 -7.10 -25.43 -3.28
CA TRP A 366 -8.46 -24.91 -3.15
C TRP A 366 -9.10 -25.30 -1.82
N ARG A 367 -8.89 -26.54 -1.36
CA ARG A 367 -9.43 -26.99 -0.08
C ARG A 367 -8.93 -26.08 1.04
N VAL A 368 -7.63 -25.89 1.17
CA VAL A 368 -7.07 -24.99 2.18
C VAL A 368 -7.63 -23.58 2.03
N LEU A 369 -7.60 -23.00 0.83
CA LEU A 369 -8.07 -21.63 0.59
C LEU A 369 -9.56 -21.43 0.91
N LEU A 370 -10.43 -22.40 0.60
CA LEU A 370 -11.88 -22.26 0.74
C LEU A 370 -12.42 -22.75 2.09
N THR A 371 -11.69 -23.61 2.80
CA THR A 371 -12.17 -24.17 4.09
C THR A 371 -11.45 -23.59 5.30
N THR A 372 -10.28 -22.95 5.14
CA THR A 372 -9.64 -22.26 6.26
C THR A 372 -10.45 -21.01 6.63
N PRO A 373 -10.89 -20.87 7.90
CA PRO A 373 -11.59 -19.68 8.34
C PRO A 373 -10.73 -18.42 8.16
N ASN A 374 -11.32 -17.36 7.60
CA ASN A 374 -10.64 -16.08 7.46
C ASN A 374 -10.62 -15.37 8.83
N PRO A 375 -9.43 -15.10 9.43
CA PRO A 375 -9.32 -14.53 10.77
C PRO A 375 -9.71 -13.04 10.84
N TYR A 376 -10.01 -12.41 9.70
CA TYR A 376 -10.30 -10.98 9.61
C TYR A 376 -11.77 -10.65 9.33
N THR A 377 -12.63 -11.66 9.13
CA THR A 377 -14.06 -11.49 8.84
C THR A 377 -14.98 -11.71 10.02
#